data_AF-A0A1A8UM26-F1
#
_entry.id   AF-A0A1A8UM26-F1
#
_cell.length_a   1.000
_cell.length_b   1.000
_cell.length_c   1.000
_cell.angle_alpha   90.00
_cell.angle_beta   90.00
_cell.angle_gamma   90.00
#
_symmetry.space_group_name_H-M   'P 1'
#
loop_
_entity.id
_entity.type
_entity.pdbx_description
1 polymer ?
#
loop_
_entity_poly.entity_id
_entity_poly.type
_entity_poly.pdbx_seq_one_letter_code
_entity_poly.pdbx_strand_id
1 'polypeptide(L)'
;GIVMWEVMAFGERPYWDMSNHEVMKAINEAFRLPAPMDCPSAVYQLMLQCWLQDRSKRPRFGDIVSLLDKLLRSPDSLKTIADFDPRVSIRLPSTSGSDGSPFRSVSEWLESIKMNQYVENFTLAGVISMDQVLQMKTEDIRKIGVRLPGHLKRIAYSILGLKDQTSTLSVFAV
;
A
#
# COMPACT_ATOMS: atom_id res chain seq x y z
N GLY A 1 -4.89 -1.67 17.24
CA GLY A 1 -3.63 -1.79 16.49
C GLY A 1 -3.84 -2.48 15.16
N ILE A 2 -3.39 -3.74 15.00
CA ILE A 2 -3.41 -4.45 13.70
C ILE A 2 -4.81 -4.53 13.09
N VAL A 3 -5.84 -4.86 13.86
CA VAL A 3 -7.23 -4.91 13.38
C VAL A 3 -7.70 -3.56 12.81
N MET A 4 -7.31 -2.45 13.43
CA MET A 4 -7.66 -1.13 12.89
C MET A 4 -6.99 -0.94 11.53
N TRP A 5 -5.73 -1.35 11.39
CA TRP A 5 -5.00 -1.28 10.12
C TRP A 5 -5.69 -2.13 9.05
N GLU A 6 -6.10 -3.35 9.36
CA GLU A 6 -6.83 -4.23 8.43
C GLU A 6 -8.15 -3.60 7.97
N VAL A 7 -8.93 -2.99 8.88
CA VAL A 7 -10.17 -2.29 8.54
C VAL A 7 -9.88 -1.11 7.61
N MET A 8 -8.91 -0.26 7.96
CA MET A 8 -8.56 0.91 7.15
C MET A 8 -7.93 0.55 5.81
N ALA A 9 -7.25 -0.60 5.73
CA ALA A 9 -6.67 -1.14 4.51
C ALA A 9 -7.65 -2.05 3.73
N PHE A 10 -8.94 -2.08 4.10
CA PHE A 10 -9.97 -2.89 3.42
C PHE A 10 -9.62 -4.39 3.30
N GLY A 11 -9.05 -4.95 4.36
CA GLY A 11 -8.73 -6.38 4.47
C GLY A 11 -7.40 -6.79 3.85
N GLU A 12 -6.49 -5.85 3.58
CA GLU A 12 -5.12 -6.22 3.20
C GLU A 12 -4.44 -7.05 4.30
N ARG A 13 -3.62 -8.02 3.87
CA ARG A 13 -2.83 -8.84 4.79
C ARG A 13 -1.68 -7.98 5.40
N PRO A 14 -1.59 -7.88 6.73
CA PRO A 14 -0.46 -7.21 7.39
C PRO A 14 0.87 -7.88 7.06
N TYR A 15 1.90 -7.08 6.77
CA TYR A 15 3.26 -7.56 6.44
C TYR A 15 3.29 -8.63 5.34
N TRP A 16 2.44 -8.48 4.33
CA TRP A 16 2.22 -9.51 3.31
C TRP A 16 3.47 -9.88 2.51
N ASP A 17 4.45 -8.98 2.41
CA ASP A 17 5.72 -9.14 1.70
C ASP A 17 6.82 -9.79 2.55
N MET A 18 6.51 -10.18 3.79
CA MET A 18 7.47 -10.68 4.77
C MET A 18 7.11 -12.10 5.24
N SER A 19 8.12 -12.95 5.38
CA SER A 19 8.02 -14.22 6.10
C SER A 19 7.83 -13.99 7.60
N ASN A 20 7.33 -15.00 8.33
CA ASN A 20 7.16 -14.91 9.78
C ASN A 20 8.45 -14.51 10.51
N HIS A 21 9.61 -15.01 10.04
CA HIS A 21 10.91 -14.67 10.61
C HIS A 21 11.28 -13.20 10.39
N GLU A 22 11.06 -12.68 9.17
CA GLU A 22 11.29 -11.28 8.86
C GLU A 22 10.35 -10.36 9.65
N VAL A 23 9.08 -10.74 9.83
CA VAL A 23 8.11 -9.99 10.64
C VAL A 23 8.59 -9.88 12.09
N MET A 24 9.03 -10.99 12.69
CA MET A 24 9.59 -10.96 14.06
C MET A 24 10.79 -10.01 14.15
N LYS A 25 11.71 -10.08 13.19
CA LYS A 25 12.88 -9.19 13.13
C LYS A 25 12.45 -7.72 13.02
N ALA A 26 11.57 -7.38 12.09
CA ALA A 26 11.10 -6.02 11.88
C ALA A 26 10.39 -5.44 13.11
N ILE A 27 9.54 -6.23 13.77
CA ILE A 27 8.86 -5.77 15.00
C ILE A 27 9.89 -5.44 16.09
N ASN A 28 10.93 -6.27 16.24
CA ASN A 28 12.02 -6.06 17.19
C ASN A 28 12.88 -4.84 16.85
N GLU A 29 13.10 -4.56 15.56
CA GLU A 29 13.80 -3.38 15.03
C GLU A 29 12.91 -2.12 15.01
N ALA A 30 11.77 -2.15 15.71
CA ALA A 30 10.79 -1.06 15.80
C ALA A 30 10.13 -0.65 14.48
N PHE A 31 10.28 -1.44 13.41
CA PHE A 31 9.49 -1.26 12.20
C PHE A 31 8.02 -1.48 12.49
N ARG A 32 7.16 -0.65 11.89
CA ARG A 32 5.70 -0.71 12.00
C ARG A 32 5.09 -0.53 10.62
N LEU A 33 3.88 -1.04 10.43
CA LEU A 33 3.16 -0.88 9.17
C LEU A 33 2.99 0.62 8.84
N PRO A 34 3.19 1.01 7.57
CA PRO A 34 2.89 2.37 7.12
C PRO A 34 1.39 2.66 7.26
N ALA A 35 1.02 3.94 7.23
CA ALA A 35 -0.37 4.34 7.19
C ALA A 35 -1.07 3.70 5.98
N PRO A 36 -2.30 3.17 6.12
CA PRO A 36 -3.12 2.83 4.97
C PRO A 36 -3.45 4.06 4.13
N MET A 37 -3.75 3.87 2.85
CA MET A 37 -4.28 4.92 1.97
C MET A 37 -5.56 5.53 2.55
N ASP A 38 -5.71 6.85 2.41
CA ASP A 38 -6.86 7.62 2.89
C ASP A 38 -7.12 7.46 4.40
N CYS A 39 -6.11 7.01 5.16
CA CYS A 39 -6.25 6.83 6.60
C CYS A 39 -6.16 8.19 7.30
N PRO A 40 -7.16 8.57 8.12
CA PRO A 40 -7.07 9.78 8.93
C PRO A 40 -5.86 9.73 9.87
N SER A 41 -5.12 10.84 9.98
CA SER A 41 -3.93 10.97 10.83
C SER A 41 -4.21 10.56 12.27
N ALA A 42 -5.35 10.97 12.83
CA ALA A 42 -5.73 10.62 14.19
C ALA A 42 -5.89 9.09 14.39
N VAL A 43 -6.45 8.40 13.38
CA VAL A 43 -6.66 6.96 13.41
C VAL A 43 -5.32 6.21 13.29
N TYR A 44 -4.42 6.66 12.41
CA TYR A 44 -3.09 6.07 12.30
C TYR A 44 -2.23 6.30 13.56
N GLN A 45 -2.28 7.49 14.17
CA GLN A 45 -1.60 7.76 15.43
C GLN A 45 -2.09 6.83 16.56
N LEU A 46 -3.39 6.55 16.62
CA LEU A 46 -3.93 5.56 17.57
C LEU A 46 -3.41 4.14 17.29
N MET A 47 -3.21 3.76 16.02
CA MET A 47 -2.55 2.49 15.69
C MET A 47 -1.12 2.45 16.22
N LEU A 48 -0.32 3.50 16.00
CA LEU A 48 1.05 3.61 16.49
C LEU A 48 1.12 3.51 18.02
N GLN A 49 0.20 4.17 18.74
CA GLN A 49 0.07 4.05 20.20
C GLN A 49 -0.22 2.61 20.64
N CYS A 50 -1.08 1.89 19.91
CA CYS A 50 -1.33 0.47 20.17
C CYS A 50 -0.10 -0.42 19.91
N TRP A 51 0.85 0.04 19.08
CA TRP A 51 2.04 -0.70 18.68
C TRP A 51 3.32 -0.30 19.41
N LEU A 52 3.20 0.49 20.48
CA LEU A 52 4.35 0.82 21.34
C LEU A 52 5.02 -0.45 21.86
N GLN A 53 6.35 -0.46 21.84
CA GLN A 53 7.15 -1.61 22.29
C GLN A 53 6.84 -1.94 23.76
N ASP A 54 6.87 -0.90 24.60
CA ASP A 54 6.48 -1.00 26.00
C ASP A 54 4.96 -1.13 26.12
N ARG A 55 4.52 -2.31 26.59
CA ARG A 55 3.11 -2.62 26.79
C ARG A 55 2.41 -1.67 27.79
N SER A 56 3.15 -1.10 28.74
CA SER A 56 2.58 -0.24 29.78
C SER A 56 2.17 1.13 29.25
N LYS A 57 2.75 1.55 28.12
CA LYS A 57 2.45 2.82 27.45
C LYS A 57 1.29 2.72 26.45
N ARG A 58 0.81 1.51 26.17
CA ARG A 58 -0.31 1.30 25.24
C ARG A 58 -1.62 1.76 25.89
N PRO A 59 -2.53 2.39 25.13
CA PRO A 59 -3.81 2.83 25.67
C PRO A 59 -4.65 1.62 26.09
N ARG A 60 -5.46 1.77 27.14
CA ARG A 60 -6.44 0.75 27.51
C ARG A 60 -7.65 0.84 26.59
N PHE A 61 -8.45 -0.24 26.50
CA PHE A 61 -9.62 -0.24 25.63
C PHE A 61 -10.61 0.89 25.94
N GLY A 62 -10.79 1.27 27.21
CA GLY A 62 -11.62 2.43 27.57
C GLY A 62 -11.10 3.75 26.98
N ASP A 63 -9.77 3.94 26.94
CA ASP A 63 -9.14 5.12 26.34
C ASP A 63 -9.32 5.12 24.82
N ILE A 64 -9.20 3.94 24.20
CA ILE A 64 -9.41 3.74 22.75
C ILE A 64 -10.85 4.11 22.38
N VAL A 65 -11.85 3.58 23.09
CA VAL A 65 -13.27 3.88 22.83
C VAL A 65 -13.54 5.37 23.01
N SER A 66 -13.05 5.97 24.11
CA SER A 66 -13.22 7.40 24.37
C SER A 66 -12.63 8.28 23.26
N LEU A 67 -11.46 7.91 22.72
CA LEU A 67 -10.86 8.63 21.61
C LEU A 67 -11.67 8.48 20.32
N LEU A 68 -12.08 7.25 19.96
CA LEU A 68 -12.89 7.01 18.78
C LEU A 68 -14.24 7.73 18.84
N ASP A 69 -14.90 7.75 20.00
CA ASP A 69 -16.15 8.49 20.22
C ASP A 69 -15.98 10.00 19.99
N LYS A 70 -14.86 10.58 20.43
CA LYS A 70 -14.55 12.00 20.18
C LYS A 70 -14.39 12.28 18.69
N LEU A 71 -13.69 11.40 17.96
CA LEU A 71 -13.52 11.52 16.51
C LEU A 71 -14.87 11.40 15.77
N LEU A 72 -15.74 10.48 16.21
CA LEU A 72 -17.08 10.32 15.64
C LEU A 72 -17.98 11.54 15.85
N ARG A 73 -17.88 12.21 17.00
CA ARG A 73 -18.63 13.44 17.30
C ARG A 73 -18.09 14.67 16.56
N SER A 74 -16.87 14.62 16.06
CA SER A 74 -16.19 15.72 15.37
C SER A 74 -15.57 15.23 14.06
N PRO A 75 -16.37 14.92 13.02
CA PRO A 75 -15.88 14.30 11.79
C PRO A 75 -14.82 15.13 11.06
N ASP A 76 -14.76 16.45 11.28
CA ASP A 76 -13.71 17.31 10.74
C ASP A 76 -12.30 16.88 11.19
N SER A 77 -12.18 16.28 12.37
CA SER A 77 -10.91 15.73 12.88
C SER A 77 -10.37 14.56 12.06
N LEU A 78 -11.20 13.95 11.20
CA LEU A 78 -10.82 12.85 10.32
C LEU A 78 -10.40 13.31 8.92
N LYS A 79 -10.54 14.61 8.59
CA LYS A 79 -10.21 15.13 7.26
C LYS A 79 -8.70 15.16 6.98
N THR A 80 -7.89 15.33 8.02
CA THR A 80 -6.43 15.29 7.88
C THR A 80 -5.99 13.86 7.66
N ILE A 81 -5.42 13.57 6.49
CA ILE A 81 -4.93 12.25 6.09
C ILE A 81 -3.46 12.08 6.52
N ALA A 82 -3.11 10.88 6.97
CA ALA A 82 -1.74 10.53 7.31
C ALA A 82 -0.86 10.51 6.05
N ASP A 83 0.39 10.93 6.18
CA ASP A 83 1.35 10.79 5.09
C ASP A 83 1.50 9.31 4.71
N PHE A 84 1.19 9.03 3.44
CA PHE A 84 1.29 7.73 2.82
C PHE A 84 2.50 7.75 1.90
N ASP A 85 3.53 6.93 2.16
CA ASP A 85 4.61 6.69 1.20
C ASP A 85 4.30 5.41 0.39
N PRO A 86 3.93 5.52 -0.90
CA PRO A 86 3.61 4.38 -1.75
C PRO A 86 4.80 3.42 -1.90
N ARG A 87 6.03 3.93 -1.77
CA ARG A 87 7.28 3.17 -1.96
C ARG A 87 7.61 2.28 -0.76
N VAL A 88 7.06 2.58 0.41
CA VAL A 88 7.23 1.76 1.63
C VAL A 88 6.29 0.55 1.61
N SER A 89 5.11 0.68 0.97
CA SER A 89 4.12 -0.40 0.86
C SER A 89 4.34 -1.32 -0.35
N ILE A 90 5.08 -0.84 -1.35
CA ILE A 90 5.45 -1.59 -2.56
C ILE A 90 6.97 -1.65 -2.58
N ARG A 91 7.57 -2.73 -2.06
CA ARG A 91 8.96 -3.04 -2.34
C ARG A 91 9.11 -3.27 -3.85
N LEU A 92 9.33 -2.20 -4.61
CA LEU A 92 9.82 -2.30 -5.98
C LEU A 92 11.20 -2.98 -5.90
N PRO A 93 11.42 -4.13 -6.55
CA PRO A 93 12.73 -4.74 -6.58
C PRO A 93 13.75 -3.75 -7.14
N SER A 94 14.94 -3.70 -6.53
CA SER A 94 16.08 -2.96 -7.08
C SER A 94 16.32 -3.39 -8.53
N THR A 95 16.42 -2.38 -9.40
CA THR A 95 16.55 -2.41 -10.86
C THR A 95 17.31 -3.62 -11.42
N SER A 96 16.63 -4.47 -12.19
CA SER A 96 17.24 -5.52 -13.03
C SER A 96 16.76 -5.50 -14.50
N GLY A 97 15.98 -4.48 -14.88
CA GLY A 97 15.52 -4.25 -16.24
C GLY A 97 16.57 -3.47 -17.05
N SER A 98 16.91 -3.95 -18.24
CA SER A 98 17.98 -3.43 -19.08
C SER A 98 17.62 -2.23 -19.97
N ASP A 99 16.45 -1.60 -19.81
CA ASP A 99 16.00 -0.51 -20.71
C ASP A 99 15.24 0.61 -19.97
N GLY A 100 15.61 0.93 -18.73
CA GLY A 100 14.98 2.01 -17.97
C GLY A 100 13.53 1.71 -17.52
N SER A 101 12.94 0.59 -17.93
CA SER A 101 11.74 0.02 -17.32
C SER A 101 12.15 -0.95 -16.19
N PRO A 102 11.58 -0.83 -14.98
CA PRO A 102 11.97 -1.68 -13.85
C PRO A 102 11.49 -3.14 -13.97
N PHE A 103 10.60 -3.45 -14.92
CA PHE A 103 10.02 -4.78 -15.14
C PHE A 103 10.02 -5.16 -16.62
N ARG A 104 10.34 -6.42 -16.95
CA ARG A 104 10.42 -6.92 -18.34
C ARG A 104 9.07 -7.32 -18.93
N SER A 105 8.07 -7.56 -18.08
CA SER A 105 6.73 -7.95 -18.51
C SER A 105 5.65 -7.54 -17.50
N VAL A 106 4.40 -7.47 -17.96
CA VAL A 106 3.23 -7.25 -17.11
C VAL A 106 3.10 -8.36 -16.05
N SER A 107 3.46 -9.60 -16.39
CA SER A 107 3.43 -10.74 -15.46
C SER A 107 4.43 -10.57 -14.31
N GLU A 108 5.66 -10.19 -14.62
CA GLU A 108 6.71 -9.94 -13.61
C GLU A 108 6.32 -8.78 -12.68
N TRP A 109 5.77 -7.71 -13.25
CA TRP A 109 5.25 -6.60 -12.46
C TRP A 109 4.12 -7.02 -11.52
N LEU A 110 3.10 -7.72 -12.04
CA LEU A 110 1.99 -8.23 -11.22
C LEU A 110 2.48 -9.19 -10.13
N GLU A 111 3.46 -10.04 -10.42
CA GLU A 111 4.07 -10.91 -9.42
C GLU A 111 4.78 -10.12 -8.30
N SER A 112 5.49 -9.03 -8.65
CA SER A 112 6.18 -8.17 -7.68
C SER A 112 5.24 -7.54 -6.64
N ILE A 113 4.02 -7.22 -7.05
CA ILE A 113 2.97 -6.67 -6.17
C ILE A 113 1.98 -7.74 -5.66
N LYS A 114 2.29 -9.02 -5.89
CA LYS A 114 1.49 -10.20 -5.53
C LYS A 114 0.04 -10.12 -6.03
N MET A 115 -0.08 -9.69 -7.29
CA MET A 115 -1.31 -9.62 -8.08
C MET A 115 -1.25 -10.56 -9.28
N ASN A 116 -0.47 -11.65 -9.20
CA ASN A 116 -0.30 -12.64 -10.26
C ASN A 116 -1.61 -13.31 -10.69
N GLN A 117 -2.61 -13.37 -9.80
CA GLN A 117 -3.95 -13.85 -10.12
C GLN A 117 -4.68 -13.03 -11.19
N TYR A 118 -4.18 -11.82 -11.52
CA TYR A 118 -4.76 -10.96 -12.54
C TYR A 118 -4.05 -11.03 -13.90
N VAL A 119 -3.01 -11.87 -14.07
CA VAL A 119 -2.25 -11.96 -15.32
C VAL A 119 -3.15 -12.26 -16.53
N GLU A 120 -4.06 -13.22 -16.39
CA GLU A 120 -5.02 -13.56 -17.46
C GLU A 120 -5.97 -12.39 -17.77
N ASN A 121 -6.42 -11.67 -16.74
CA ASN A 121 -7.32 -10.53 -16.90
C ASN A 121 -6.67 -9.39 -17.69
N PHE A 122 -5.40 -9.09 -17.42
CA PHE A 122 -4.64 -8.09 -18.17
C PHE A 122 -4.40 -8.55 -19.62
N THR A 123 -4.07 -9.84 -19.80
CA THR A 123 -3.83 -10.43 -21.12
C THR A 123 -5.08 -10.40 -22.01
N LEU A 124 -6.24 -10.81 -21.46
CA LEU A 124 -7.54 -10.79 -22.15
C LEU A 124 -7.99 -9.37 -22.50
N ALA A 125 -7.60 -8.38 -21.71
CA ALA A 125 -7.87 -6.98 -21.98
C ALA A 125 -6.90 -6.35 -23.01
N GLY A 126 -5.93 -7.12 -23.51
CA GLY A 126 -4.92 -6.65 -24.47
C GLY A 126 -3.81 -5.80 -23.84
N VAL A 127 -3.68 -5.80 -22.51
CA VAL A 127 -2.63 -5.09 -21.78
C VAL A 127 -1.43 -6.02 -21.60
N ILE A 128 -0.51 -5.97 -22.56
CA ILE A 128 0.65 -6.88 -22.67
C ILE A 128 2.01 -6.19 -22.49
N SER A 129 2.06 -4.85 -22.50
CA SER A 129 3.30 -4.08 -22.29
C SER A 129 3.22 -3.16 -21.06
N MET A 130 4.39 -2.83 -20.49
CA MET A 130 4.47 -1.90 -19.37
C MET A 130 4.05 -0.48 -19.75
N ASP A 131 4.26 -0.06 -21.01
CA ASP A 131 3.78 1.24 -21.50
C ASP A 131 2.25 1.35 -21.44
N GLN A 132 1.54 0.28 -21.78
CA GLN A 132 0.09 0.22 -21.67
C GLN A 132 -0.35 0.27 -20.19
N VAL A 133 0.33 -0.50 -19.32
CA VAL A 133 0.10 -0.48 -17.86
C VAL A 133 0.26 0.93 -17.29
N LEU A 134 1.31 1.65 -17.70
CA LEU A 134 1.54 3.03 -17.28
C LEU A 134 0.42 3.97 -17.77
N GLN A 135 -0.26 3.69 -18.87
CA GLN A 135 -1.37 4.54 -19.33
C GLN A 135 -2.70 4.23 -18.65
N MET A 136 -2.81 3.11 -17.94
CA MET A 136 -4.07 2.69 -17.32
C MET A 136 -4.53 3.65 -16.21
N LYS A 137 -5.85 3.83 -16.16
CA LYS A 137 -6.55 4.51 -15.06
C LYS A 137 -7.22 3.50 -14.15
N THR A 138 -7.64 3.96 -12.97
CA THR A 138 -8.36 3.15 -11.99
C THR A 138 -9.63 2.51 -12.56
N GLU A 139 -10.32 3.20 -13.48
CA GLU A 139 -11.50 2.71 -14.18
C GLU A 139 -11.18 1.51 -15.08
N ASP A 140 -10.02 1.54 -15.75
CA ASP A 140 -9.60 0.46 -16.65
C ASP A 140 -9.26 -0.80 -15.85
N ILE A 141 -8.55 -0.64 -14.74
CA ILE A 141 -8.24 -1.72 -13.78
C ILE A 141 -9.52 -2.38 -13.27
N ARG A 142 -10.59 -1.60 -13.04
CA ARG A 142 -11.89 -2.12 -12.63
C ARG A 142 -12.59 -2.89 -13.76
N LYS A 143 -12.53 -2.37 -14.99
CA LYS A 143 -13.14 -2.99 -16.18
C LYS A 143 -12.53 -4.36 -16.51
N ILE A 144 -11.23 -4.53 -16.30
CA ILE A 144 -10.55 -5.82 -16.53
C ILE A 144 -10.85 -6.88 -15.46
N GLY A 145 -11.67 -6.56 -14.44
CA GLY A 145 -12.14 -7.55 -13.46
C GLY A 145 -11.48 -7.47 -12.08
N VAL A 146 -10.64 -6.46 -11.81
CA VAL A 146 -10.14 -6.21 -10.45
C VAL A 146 -11.23 -5.53 -9.62
N ARG A 147 -12.06 -6.32 -8.94
CA ARG A 147 -13.22 -5.82 -8.18
C ARG A 147 -12.94 -5.51 -6.71
N LEU A 148 -11.93 -6.18 -6.12
CA LEU A 148 -11.58 -5.99 -4.72
C LEU A 148 -10.93 -4.60 -4.53
N PRO A 149 -11.46 -3.74 -3.64
CA PRO A 149 -10.93 -2.39 -3.44
C PRO A 149 -9.44 -2.36 -3.11
N GLY A 150 -8.96 -3.27 -2.24
CA GLY A 150 -7.54 -3.37 -1.89
C GLY A 150 -6.65 -3.72 -3.10
N HIS A 151 -7.07 -4.67 -3.93
CA HIS A 151 -6.31 -5.06 -5.12
C HIS A 151 -6.28 -3.94 -6.16
N LEU A 152 -7.43 -3.29 -6.39
CA LEU A 152 -7.53 -2.15 -7.29
C LEU A 152 -6.64 -0.99 -6.83
N LYS A 153 -6.64 -0.69 -5.52
CA LYS A 153 -5.74 0.31 -4.92
C LYS A 153 -4.27 -0.08 -5.11
N ARG A 154 -3.89 -1.32 -4.80
CA ARG A 154 -2.50 -1.80 -4.92
C ARG A 154 -1.95 -1.67 -6.34
N ILE A 155 -2.73 -2.11 -7.33
CA ILE A 155 -2.34 -2.03 -8.74
C ILE A 155 -2.24 -0.57 -9.19
N ALA A 156 -3.24 0.27 -8.87
CA ALA A 156 -3.23 1.69 -9.24
C ALA A 156 -2.04 2.45 -8.63
N TYR A 157 -1.68 2.14 -7.39
CA TYR A 157 -0.51 2.75 -6.75
C TYR A 157 0.82 2.28 -7.31
N SER A 158 0.93 1.01 -7.65
CA SER A 158 2.14 0.53 -8.31
C SER A 158 2.35 1.27 -9.63
N ILE A 159 1.29 1.50 -10.40
CA ILE A 159 1.34 2.32 -11.62
C ILE A 159 1.77 3.76 -11.31
N LEU A 160 1.22 4.39 -10.27
CA LEU A 160 1.61 5.75 -9.87
C LEU A 160 3.09 5.84 -9.47
N GLY A 161 3.57 4.90 -8.65
CA GLY A 161 4.98 4.85 -8.23
C GLY A 161 5.93 4.61 -9.40
N LEU A 162 5.51 3.81 -10.38
CA LEU A 162 6.28 3.60 -11.61
C LEU A 162 6.37 4.86 -12.48
N LYS A 163 5.29 5.65 -12.58
CA LYS A 163 5.30 6.94 -13.30
C LYS A 163 6.26 7.96 -12.70
N ASP A 164 6.36 7.99 -11.38
CA ASP A 164 7.24 8.90 -10.65
C ASP A 164 8.73 8.54 -10.86
N GLN A 165 9.04 7.24 -10.94
CA GLN A 165 10.38 6.74 -11.28
C GLN A 165 10.77 7.04 -12.73
N THR A 166 9.87 6.85 -13.70
CA THR A 166 10.14 7.20 -15.11
C THR A 166 10.35 8.71 -15.27
N SER A 167 9.57 9.53 -14.55
CA SER A 167 9.74 10.99 -14.57
C SER A 167 11.09 11.42 -14.00
N THR A 168 11.52 10.83 -12.87
CA THR A 168 12.82 11.14 -12.27
C THR A 168 14.01 10.64 -13.11
N LEU A 169 13.91 9.47 -13.74
CA LEU A 169 14.94 8.96 -14.66
C LEU A 169 15.09 9.84 -15.92
N SER A 170 14.01 10.41 -16.43
CA SER A 170 14.05 11.31 -17.60
C SER A 170 14.75 12.64 -17.35
N VAL A 171 14.81 13.10 -16.09
CA VAL A 171 15.45 14.38 -15.72
C VAL A 171 16.99 14.26 -15.68
N PHE A 172 17.54 13.06 -15.50
CA PHE A 172 19.00 12.83 -15.47
C PHE A 172 19.58 12.37 -16.81
N ALA A 173 18.78 12.33 -17.88
CA ALA A 173 19.18 11.83 -19.20
C ALA A 173 19.51 12.95 -20.23
N VAL A 174 19.96 14.13 -19.77
CA VAL A 174 20.42 15.23 -20.64
C VAL A 174 21.93 15.42 -20.53
#